data_AF-A0A0B1YFG4-F1
#
_entry.id   AF-A0A0B1YFG4-F1
#
_cell.length_a   1.000
_cell.length_b   1.000
_cell.length_c   1.000
_cell.angle_alpha   90.00
_cell.angle_beta   90.00
_cell.angle_gamma   90.00
#
_symmetry.space_group_name_H-M   'P 1'
#
loop_
_entity.id
_entity.type
_entity.pdbx_description
1 polymer ?
#
loop_
_entity_poly.entity_id
_entity_poly.type
_entity_poly.pdbx_seq_one_letter_code
_entity_poly.pdbx_strand_id
1 'polypeptide(L)'
;MGLQLRYWGSDKDTKIQSLLKPKTAKLDERLKALECLMRAAWMNAVVEGQQEFSLWFECAHRARVFRNDYSHGRWGVPGKHLPGESGRFCDATPLLVFVPLNWDMSPSREDESIAMTLDEFAAQVGEAERLSGQFQDLATKYGEHLHVGKRLNRSDG
;
A
#
# COMPACT_ATOMS: atom_id res chain seq x y z
N MET A 1 -5.29 6.35 5.54
CA MET A 1 -5.29 7.03 4.22
C MET A 1 -6.39 8.05 4.03
N GLY A 2 -7.68 7.68 4.02
CA GLY A 2 -8.77 8.66 3.81
C GLY A 2 -8.78 9.82 4.81
N LEU A 3 -8.55 9.52 6.10
CA LEU A 3 -8.40 10.55 7.14
C LEU A 3 -7.24 11.52 6.85
N GLN A 4 -6.09 10.98 6.43
CA GLN A 4 -4.91 11.78 6.11
C GLN A 4 -5.15 12.66 4.88
N LEU A 5 -5.76 12.11 3.82
CA LEU A 5 -6.13 12.91 2.64
C LEU A 5 -7.04 14.08 2.98
N ARG A 6 -8.01 13.88 3.88
CA ARG A 6 -8.90 14.94 4.34
C ARG A 6 -8.17 15.99 5.17
N TYR A 7 -7.17 15.59 5.97
CA TYR A 7 -6.37 16.49 6.79
C TYR A 7 -5.43 17.36 5.95
N TRP A 8 -4.70 16.75 5.00
CA TRP A 8 -3.69 17.44 4.19
C TRP A 8 -4.29 18.19 3.00
N GLY A 9 -5.42 17.72 2.49
CA GLY A 9 -6.08 18.23 1.29
C GLY A 9 -6.99 19.42 1.53
N SER A 10 -7.17 20.24 0.50
CA SER A 10 -8.20 21.29 0.50
C SER A 10 -9.60 20.68 0.32
N ASP A 11 -10.54 21.08 1.18
CA ASP A 11 -11.95 20.68 1.03
C ASP A 11 -12.58 21.16 -0.28
N LYS A 12 -12.01 22.19 -0.92
CA LYS A 12 -12.47 22.75 -2.20
C LYS A 12 -11.94 21.99 -3.42
N ASP A 13 -11.03 21.04 -3.23
CA ASP A 13 -10.43 20.27 -4.31
C ASP A 13 -11.33 19.08 -4.68
N THR A 14 -11.95 19.16 -5.87
CA THR A 14 -12.88 18.14 -6.35
C THR A 14 -12.23 16.77 -6.57
N LYS A 15 -10.92 16.72 -6.83
CA LYS A 15 -10.16 15.46 -6.96
C LYS A 15 -9.92 14.83 -5.60
N ILE A 16 -9.66 15.63 -4.57
CA ILE A 16 -9.58 15.13 -3.19
C ILE A 16 -10.95 14.61 -2.75
N GLN A 17 -12.02 15.35 -3.03
CA GLN A 17 -13.39 14.90 -2.70
C GLN A 17 -13.78 13.60 -3.43
N SER A 18 -13.35 13.40 -4.67
CA SER A 18 -13.60 12.12 -5.37
C SER A 18 -12.81 10.97 -4.74
N LEU A 19 -11.58 11.20 -4.30
CA LEU A 19 -10.73 10.20 -3.63
C LEU A 19 -11.22 9.84 -2.22
N LEU A 20 -11.96 10.73 -1.55
CA LEU A 20 -12.57 10.44 -0.25
C LEU A 20 -13.81 9.55 -0.34
N LYS A 21 -14.37 9.33 -1.54
CA LYS A 21 -15.53 8.43 -1.74
C LYS A 21 -15.14 6.98 -1.44
N PRO A 22 -15.74 6.32 -0.42
CA PRO A 22 -15.27 5.01 0.06
C PRO A 22 -15.30 3.90 -0.99
N LYS A 23 -16.34 3.88 -1.83
CA LYS A 23 -16.65 2.77 -2.74
C LYS A 23 -15.99 2.85 -4.12
N THR A 24 -15.45 4.02 -4.49
CA THR A 24 -15.00 4.26 -5.87
C THR A 24 -13.50 4.49 -5.97
N ALA A 25 -12.87 5.04 -4.94
CA ALA A 25 -11.45 5.38 -4.99
C ALA A 25 -10.58 4.22 -4.49
N LYS A 26 -9.58 3.85 -5.29
CA LYS A 26 -8.63 2.79 -4.97
C LYS A 26 -7.63 3.28 -3.92
N LEU A 27 -7.05 2.36 -3.13
CA LEU A 27 -6.03 2.74 -2.15
C LEU A 27 -4.79 3.34 -2.82
N ASP A 28 -4.46 2.88 -4.03
CA ASP A 28 -3.34 3.39 -4.84
C ASP A 28 -3.49 4.86 -5.16
N GLU A 29 -4.64 5.23 -5.71
CA GLU A 29 -4.95 6.62 -6.07
C GLU A 29 -4.91 7.53 -4.84
N ARG A 30 -5.41 7.01 -3.70
CA ARG A 30 -5.37 7.73 -2.42
C ARG A 30 -3.94 7.92 -1.91
N LEU A 31 -3.10 6.90 -2.01
CA LEU A 31 -1.71 6.95 -1.55
C LEU A 31 -0.87 7.89 -2.43
N LYS A 32 -1.01 7.81 -3.76
CA LYS A 32 -0.39 8.74 -4.71
C LYS A 32 -0.79 10.19 -4.46
N ALA A 33 -2.08 10.43 -4.23
CA ALA A 33 -2.55 11.77 -3.91
C ALA A 33 -1.98 12.30 -2.59
N LEU A 34 -1.92 11.46 -1.55
CA LEU A 34 -1.32 11.84 -0.28
C LEU A 34 0.16 12.19 -0.46
N GLU A 35 0.89 11.39 -1.23
CA GLU A 35 2.29 11.66 -1.56
C GLU A 35 2.47 13.02 -2.24
N CYS A 36 1.65 13.34 -3.25
CA CYS A 36 1.70 14.65 -3.91
C CYS A 36 1.42 15.80 -2.94
N LEU A 37 0.40 15.68 -2.09
CA LEU A 37 0.05 16.71 -1.11
C LEU A 37 1.17 16.93 -0.10
N MET A 38 1.77 15.85 0.38
CA MET A 38 2.87 15.92 1.34
C MET A 38 4.14 16.45 0.68
N ARG A 39 4.53 15.98 -0.50
CA ARG A 39 5.63 16.59 -1.25
C ARG A 39 5.44 18.10 -1.40
N ALA A 40 4.24 18.56 -1.78
CA ALA A 40 3.93 19.99 -1.92
C ALA A 40 3.90 20.77 -0.59
N ALA A 41 3.49 20.14 0.52
CA ALA A 41 3.52 20.75 1.84
C ALA A 41 4.95 20.86 2.41
N TRP A 42 5.84 19.93 2.01
CA TRP A 42 7.23 19.84 2.48
C TRP A 42 8.27 20.43 1.52
N MET A 43 7.90 21.03 0.38
CA MET A 43 8.86 21.63 -0.56
C MET A 43 9.80 22.67 0.08
N ASN A 44 9.41 23.26 1.22
CA ASN A 44 10.19 24.24 1.98
C ASN A 44 10.81 23.66 3.29
N ALA A 45 10.67 22.35 3.55
CA ALA A 45 11.15 21.70 4.76
C ALA A 45 12.60 21.20 4.62
N VAL A 46 13.21 20.84 5.75
CA VAL A 46 14.59 20.34 5.84
C VAL A 46 14.78 19.08 4.95
N VAL A 47 15.93 19.00 4.25
CA VAL A 47 16.23 17.98 3.22
C VAL A 47 16.11 16.55 3.77
N GLU A 48 16.49 16.33 5.02
CA GLU A 48 16.39 15.02 5.70
C GLU A 48 14.93 14.55 5.79
N GLY A 49 13.99 15.45 6.09
CA GLY A 49 12.57 15.11 6.16
C GLY A 49 12.03 14.67 4.80
N GLN A 50 12.45 15.31 3.71
CA GLN A 50 12.03 14.92 2.36
C GLN A 50 12.53 13.52 1.97
N GLN A 51 13.74 13.15 2.39
CA GLN A 51 14.31 11.82 2.16
C GLN A 51 13.58 10.75 2.98
N GLU A 52 13.38 10.98 4.29
CA GLU A 52 12.66 10.05 5.18
C GLU A 52 11.23 9.80 4.68
N PHE A 53 10.52 10.84 4.24
CA PHE A 53 9.18 10.69 3.67
C PHE A 53 9.17 9.97 2.32
N SER A 54 10.13 10.26 1.43
CA SER A 54 10.20 9.59 0.13
C SER A 54 10.39 8.08 0.31
N LEU A 55 11.32 7.68 1.19
CA LEU A 55 11.53 6.28 1.55
C LEU A 55 10.28 5.65 2.18
N TRP A 56 9.58 6.38 3.05
CA TRP A 56 8.33 5.89 3.63
C TRP A 56 7.27 5.62 2.55
N PHE A 57 7.09 6.53 1.58
CA PHE A 57 6.11 6.36 0.51
C PHE A 57 6.48 5.19 -0.42
N GLU A 58 7.75 4.99 -0.73
CA GLU A 58 8.21 3.80 -1.47
C GLU A 58 7.83 2.50 -0.75
N CYS A 59 8.07 2.43 0.56
CA CYS A 59 7.66 1.28 1.37
C CYS A 59 6.14 1.11 1.42
N ALA A 60 5.38 2.21 1.57
CA ALA A 60 3.92 2.18 1.59
C ALA A 60 3.31 1.72 0.27
N HIS A 61 3.88 2.14 -0.88
CA HIS A 61 3.45 1.68 -2.20
C HIS A 61 3.71 0.19 -2.39
N ARG A 62 4.85 -0.33 -1.93
CA ARG A 62 5.14 -1.78 -1.95
C ARG A 62 4.16 -2.57 -1.07
N ALA A 63 3.93 -2.12 0.15
CA ALA A 63 3.00 -2.79 1.09
C ALA A 63 1.54 -2.76 0.59
N ARG A 64 1.14 -1.71 -0.13
CA ARG A 64 -0.21 -1.56 -0.70
C ARG A 64 -0.59 -2.69 -1.65
N VAL A 65 0.34 -3.08 -2.53
CA VAL A 65 0.11 -4.03 -3.63
C VAL A 65 -0.48 -5.33 -3.07
N PHE A 66 0.12 -5.88 -2.01
CA PHE A 66 -0.35 -7.13 -1.41
C PHE A 66 -1.75 -7.05 -0.80
N ARG A 67 -2.13 -5.91 -0.20
CA ARG A 67 -3.41 -5.77 0.50
C ARG A 67 -4.60 -5.46 -0.43
N ASN A 68 -4.37 -4.79 -1.55
CA ASN A 68 -5.47 -4.25 -2.38
C ASN A 68 -5.48 -4.70 -3.83
N ASP A 69 -4.38 -5.32 -4.31
CA ASP A 69 -4.36 -5.86 -5.67
C ASP A 69 -4.71 -7.37 -5.66
N TYR A 70 -4.72 -8.01 -4.48
CA TYR A 70 -5.09 -9.41 -4.30
C TYR A 70 -6.34 -9.59 -3.42
N SER A 71 -7.19 -10.53 -3.83
CA SER A 71 -8.57 -10.68 -3.37
C SER A 71 -8.67 -11.51 -2.10
N HIS A 72 -7.97 -12.65 -2.09
CA HIS A 72 -8.16 -13.73 -1.12
C HIS A 72 -6.88 -14.56 -1.01
N GLY A 73 -6.42 -14.79 0.22
CA GLY A 73 -5.50 -15.89 0.49
C GLY A 73 -6.29 -17.20 0.49
N ARG A 74 -5.95 -18.14 -0.40
CA ARG A 74 -6.48 -19.51 -0.34
C ARG A 74 -5.56 -20.34 0.54
N TRP A 75 -6.11 -20.83 1.65
CA TRP A 75 -5.66 -22.06 2.30
C TRP A 75 -6.52 -23.18 1.71
N GLY A 76 -6.02 -23.94 0.74
CA GLY A 76 -6.89 -24.95 0.13
C GLY A 76 -6.25 -25.85 -0.91
N VAL A 77 -6.72 -27.09 -0.93
CA VAL A 77 -6.19 -28.26 -1.63
C VAL A 77 -6.60 -28.28 -3.13
N PRO A 78 -5.71 -28.67 -4.07
CA PRO A 78 -4.29 -28.94 -3.83
C PRO A 78 -3.55 -27.62 -3.55
N GLY A 79 -3.01 -27.51 -2.34
CA GLY A 79 -2.25 -26.35 -1.91
C GLY A 79 -0.91 -26.34 -2.62
N LYS A 80 -0.35 -25.14 -2.85
CA LYS A 80 1.07 -25.02 -3.20
C LYS A 80 1.88 -25.29 -1.94
N HIS A 81 2.97 -26.05 -2.05
CA HIS A 81 3.86 -26.37 -0.93
C HIS A 81 5.31 -26.29 -1.39
N LEU A 82 6.21 -25.92 -0.48
CA LEU A 82 7.65 -26.10 -0.67
C LEU A 82 8.03 -27.49 -0.17
N PRO A 83 8.82 -28.27 -0.94
CA PRO A 83 9.25 -29.60 -0.51
C PRO A 83 10.14 -29.49 0.75
N GLY A 84 9.86 -30.34 1.74
CA GLY A 84 10.75 -30.53 2.89
C GLY A 84 11.96 -31.39 2.54
N GLU A 85 13.01 -31.32 3.37
CA GLU A 85 14.29 -32.04 3.16
C GLU A 85 14.11 -33.56 3.00
N SER A 86 13.11 -34.14 3.65
CA SER A 86 12.81 -35.57 3.60
C SER A 86 12.08 -36.01 2.33
N GLY A 87 11.60 -35.07 1.51
CA GLY A 87 10.72 -35.33 0.37
C GLY A 87 9.30 -35.81 0.74
N ARG A 88 8.98 -35.96 2.04
CA ARG A 88 7.65 -36.37 2.48
C ARG A 88 6.70 -35.17 2.51
N PHE A 89 5.46 -35.39 2.08
CA PHE A 89 4.44 -34.33 2.05
C PHE A 89 4.10 -33.78 3.44
N CYS A 90 4.20 -34.60 4.50
CA CYS A 90 3.98 -34.15 5.88
C CYS A 90 5.03 -33.15 6.39
N ASP A 91 6.20 -33.11 5.74
CA ASP A 91 7.32 -32.25 6.12
C ASP A 91 7.40 -31.02 5.18
N ALA A 92 6.44 -30.85 4.26
CA ALA A 92 6.39 -29.76 3.30
C ALA A 92 5.80 -28.48 3.91
N THR A 93 6.37 -27.32 3.59
CA THR A 93 5.87 -26.03 4.07
C THR A 93 4.68 -25.58 3.23
N PRO A 94 3.49 -25.34 3.81
CA PRO A 94 2.34 -24.87 3.06
C PRO A 94 2.53 -23.43 2.60
N LEU A 95 2.09 -23.14 1.37
CA LEU A 95 2.08 -21.80 0.81
C LEU A 95 0.67 -21.21 0.81
N LEU A 96 0.59 -19.95 1.23
CA LEU A 96 -0.57 -19.08 1.03
C LEU A 96 -0.54 -18.59 -0.42
N VAL A 97 -1.64 -18.78 -1.14
CA VAL A 97 -1.77 -18.35 -2.54
C VAL A 97 -2.76 -17.20 -2.62
N PHE A 98 -2.33 -16.07 -3.16
CA PHE A 98 -3.16 -14.89 -3.36
C PHE A 98 -3.46 -14.70 -4.85
N VAL A 99 -4.74 -14.54 -5.17
CA VAL A 99 -5.24 -14.36 -6.54
C VAL A 99 -5.59 -12.89 -6.75
N PRO A 100 -5.13 -12.26 -7.84
CA PRO A 100 -5.37 -10.85 -8.07
C PRO A 100 -6.86 -10.55 -8.32
N LEU A 101 -7.26 -9.31 -8.05
CA LEU A 101 -8.66 -8.85 -8.10
C LEU A 101 -9.20 -8.62 -9.52
N ASN A 102 -8.34 -8.65 -10.53
CA ASN A 102 -8.71 -8.61 -11.95
C ASN A 102 -9.33 -9.96 -12.35
N TRP A 103 -10.65 -10.04 -12.31
CA TRP A 103 -11.40 -11.25 -12.60
C TRP A 103 -11.38 -11.59 -14.11
N ASP A 104 -10.34 -12.27 -14.58
CA ASP A 104 -10.36 -12.98 -15.87
C ASP A 104 -10.58 -14.47 -15.62
N MET A 105 -11.65 -15.05 -16.18
CA MET A 105 -11.99 -16.48 -16.10
C MET A 105 -11.73 -17.21 -17.42
N SER A 106 -11.05 -16.59 -18.37
CA SER A 106 -10.72 -17.21 -19.65
C SER A 106 -9.86 -18.47 -19.45
N PRO A 107 -10.03 -19.52 -20.27
CA PRO A 107 -9.28 -20.77 -20.14
C PRO A 107 -7.80 -20.62 -20.50
N SER A 108 -7.43 -19.54 -21.19
CA SER A 108 -6.07 -19.21 -21.61
C SER A 108 -5.38 -18.18 -20.71
N ARG A 109 -6.00 -17.80 -19.58
CA ARG A 109 -5.44 -16.78 -18.69
C ARG A 109 -4.10 -17.23 -18.12
N GLU A 110 -3.17 -16.30 -17.94
CA GLU A 110 -1.95 -16.52 -17.18
C GLU A 110 -2.27 -16.60 -15.68
N ASP A 111 -1.60 -17.49 -14.95
CA ASP A 111 -1.71 -17.57 -13.48
C ASP A 111 -0.87 -16.46 -12.85
N GLU A 112 -1.50 -15.31 -12.62
CA GLU A 112 -0.91 -14.18 -11.91
C GLU A 112 -0.93 -14.36 -10.37
N SER A 113 -1.20 -15.56 -9.86
CA SER A 113 -1.18 -15.81 -8.41
C SER A 113 0.22 -15.72 -7.82
N ILE A 114 0.32 -15.05 -6.69
CA ILE A 114 1.53 -15.04 -5.88
C ILE A 114 1.40 -16.10 -4.79
N ALA A 115 2.51 -16.76 -4.46
CA ALA A 115 2.58 -17.72 -3.38
C ALA A 115 3.65 -17.28 -2.38
N MET A 116 3.35 -17.39 -1.09
CA MET A 116 4.29 -17.08 -0.01
C MET A 116 4.01 -17.96 1.20
N THR A 117 5.02 -18.13 2.04
CA THR A 117 4.91 -18.81 3.34
C THR A 117 4.09 -17.97 4.32
N LEU A 118 3.66 -18.61 5.42
CA LEU A 118 2.99 -17.90 6.52
C LEU A 118 3.92 -16.86 7.17
N ASP A 119 5.22 -17.14 7.27
CA ASP A 119 6.20 -16.22 7.85
C ASP A 119 6.42 -15.00 6.97
N GLU A 120 6.51 -15.18 5.65
CA GLU A 120 6.58 -14.06 4.70
C GLU A 120 5.31 -13.20 4.77
N PHE A 121 4.14 -13.82 4.88
CA PHE A 121 2.89 -13.10 5.06
C PHE A 121 2.85 -12.33 6.38
N ALA A 122 3.28 -12.95 7.48
CA ALA A 122 3.37 -12.30 8.78
C ALA A 122 4.33 -11.10 8.76
N ALA A 123 5.49 -11.24 8.11
CA ALA A 123 6.44 -10.14 7.92
C ALA A 123 5.81 -8.98 7.12
N GLN A 124 5.02 -9.27 6.08
CA GLN A 124 4.32 -8.23 5.33
C GLN A 124 3.26 -7.50 6.14
N VAL A 125 2.50 -8.22 6.97
CA VAL A 125 1.51 -7.61 7.88
C VAL A 125 2.22 -6.71 8.90
N GLY A 126 3.30 -7.21 9.50
CA GLY A 126 4.11 -6.43 10.45
C GLY A 126 4.70 -5.17 9.82
N GLU A 127 5.17 -5.25 8.57
CA GLU A 127 5.65 -4.09 7.83
C GLU A 127 4.54 -3.05 7.61
N ALA A 128 3.34 -3.47 7.23
CA ALA A 128 2.22 -2.56 7.02
C ALA A 128 1.79 -1.84 8.32
N GLU A 129 1.79 -2.55 9.45
CA GLU A 129 1.50 -1.97 10.77
C GLU A 129 2.59 -0.98 11.19
N ARG A 130 3.86 -1.36 11.02
CA ARG A 130 5.02 -0.50 11.29
C ARG A 130 4.97 0.80 10.49
N LEU A 131 4.68 0.71 9.19
CA LEU A 131 4.55 1.88 8.32
C LEU A 131 3.44 2.82 8.78
N SER A 132 2.33 2.29 9.31
CA SER A 132 1.26 3.13 9.85
C SER A 132 1.71 3.97 11.05
N GLY A 133 2.51 3.39 11.96
CA GLY A 133 3.08 4.13 13.09
C GLY A 133 4.10 5.17 12.65
N GLN A 134 5.04 4.76 11.79
CA GLN A 134 6.10 5.64 11.30
C GLN A 134 5.59 6.89 10.58
N PHE A 135 4.46 6.77 9.87
CA PHE A 135 3.86 7.93 9.21
C PHE A 135 3.53 9.04 10.22
N GLN A 136 2.97 8.66 11.37
CA GLN A 136 2.54 9.62 12.39
C GLN A 136 3.75 10.23 13.10
N ASP A 137 4.80 9.44 13.33
CA ASP A 137 6.05 9.91 13.90
C ASP A 137 6.73 10.93 12.98
N LEU A 138 6.84 10.62 11.68
CA LEU A 138 7.40 11.54 10.68
C LEU A 138 6.56 12.82 10.55
N ALA A 139 5.23 12.70 10.53
CA ALA A 139 4.33 13.85 10.46
C ALA A 139 4.44 14.75 11.70
N THR A 140 4.72 14.17 12.87
CA THR A 140 4.94 14.93 14.11
C THR A 140 6.31 15.58 14.11
N LYS A 141 7.37 14.81 13.81
CA LYS A 141 8.78 15.25 13.81
C LYS A 141 9.02 16.46 12.89
N TYR A 142 8.35 16.49 11.74
CA TYR A 142 8.50 17.56 10.75
C TYR A 142 7.28 18.48 10.65
N GLY A 143 6.30 18.32 11.55
CA GLY A 143 4.96 18.92 11.50
C GLY A 143 4.93 20.45 11.53
N GLU A 144 5.87 21.05 12.27
CA GLU A 144 5.89 22.50 12.54
C GLU A 144 6.19 23.35 11.30
N HIS A 145 6.71 22.75 10.23
CA HIS A 145 7.11 23.45 9.00
C HIS A 145 6.08 23.35 7.87
N LEU A 146 4.85 22.94 8.16
CA LEU A 146 3.93 22.45 7.14
C LEU A 146 2.65 23.25 7.02
N HIS A 147 2.26 23.46 5.77
CA HIS A 147 1.03 24.13 5.42
C HIS A 147 -0.01 23.10 4.96
N VAL A 148 -1.02 22.86 5.78
CA VAL A 148 -2.20 22.05 5.46
C VAL A 148 -3.11 22.71 4.41
N GLY A 149 -4.05 21.96 3.84
CA GLY A 149 -5.02 22.48 2.87
C GLY A 149 -4.44 22.66 1.46
N LYS A 150 -3.42 21.88 1.10
CA LYS A 150 -2.86 21.91 -0.26
C LYS A 150 -3.87 21.37 -1.26
N ARG A 151 -3.83 21.92 -2.47
CA ARG A 151 -4.54 21.36 -3.62
C ARG A 151 -3.62 20.35 -4.29
N LEU A 152 -4.20 19.31 -4.87
CA LEU A 152 -3.48 18.52 -5.85
C LEU A 152 -3.31 19.43 -7.06
N ASN A 153 -2.09 19.93 -7.30
CA ASN A 153 -1.81 20.61 -8.55
C ASN A 153 -2.21 19.68 -9.68
N ARG A 154 -2.90 20.22 -10.70
CA ARG A 154 -2.98 19.56 -12.00
C ARG A 154 -1.53 19.40 -12.43
N SER A 155 -0.98 18.20 -12.32
CA SER A 155 0.05 17.80 -13.26
C SER A 155 -0.63 17.90 -14.61
N ASP A 156 -0.33 18.97 -15.34
CA ASP A 156 -0.59 19.04 -16.76
C ASP A 156 0.00 17.76 -17.37
N GLY A 157 -0.84 17.07 -18.13
CA GLY A 157 -0.41 15.96 -18.97
C GLY A 157 0.47 16.45 -20.12
#